data_AF-A0A4P0YAU6-F1
#
_entry.id   AF-A0A4P0YAU6-F1
#
_cell.length_a   1.000
_cell.length_b   1.000
_cell.length_c   1.000
_cell.angle_alpha   90.00
_cell.angle_beta   90.00
_cell.angle_gamma   90.00
#
_symmetry.space_group_name_H-M   'P 1'
#
loop_
_entity.id
_entity.type
_entity.pdbx_description
1 polymer ?
#
loop_
_entity_poly.entity_id
_entity_poly.type
_entity_poly.pdbx_seq_one_letter_code
_entity_poly.pdbx_strand_id
1 'polypeptide(L)'
;MNRRKFISFLSFSALYSSSRLSWGSDLYHIKSMSELRNFKPEYIGQEVYLESYYVGVGRGGGYFTFHEGVRNDNGGTVISAVGGGYWLRRLHNDLCLVYDFGARDDIDGFDSTNAIQGAIDNCNHISLGGGNFNISHPLYLRSNIIFDGDFGSLSSLVPKNSAFMKDLYLRQGTTIRIFYRRS
;
A
#
# COMPACT_ATOMS: atom_id res chain seq x y z
N MET A 1 -10.53 -47.72 -62.68
CA MET A 1 -10.39 -48.37 -61.36
C MET A 1 -9.69 -47.42 -60.38
N ASN A 2 -10.50 -46.84 -59.51
CA ASN A 2 -10.28 -46.45 -58.11
C ASN A 2 -9.00 -45.72 -57.65
N ARG A 3 -9.12 -44.38 -57.60
CA ARG A 3 -8.49 -43.52 -56.57
C ARG A 3 -9.03 -43.93 -55.18
N ARG A 4 -8.18 -44.38 -54.27
CA ARG A 4 -8.51 -44.50 -52.84
C ARG A 4 -8.01 -43.25 -52.11
N LYS A 5 -8.96 -42.53 -51.51
CA LYS A 5 -8.74 -41.32 -50.69
C LYS A 5 -8.00 -41.71 -49.41
N PHE A 6 -6.84 -41.11 -49.15
CA PHE A 6 -6.21 -41.13 -47.82
C PHE A 6 -6.84 -40.00 -47.02
N ILE A 7 -7.62 -40.34 -45.99
CA ILE A 7 -8.21 -39.38 -45.06
C ILE A 7 -7.13 -39.06 -44.03
N SER A 8 -6.60 -37.84 -44.04
CA SER A 8 -5.76 -37.33 -42.97
C SER A 8 -6.64 -37.11 -41.73
N PHE A 9 -6.42 -37.87 -40.67
CA PHE A 9 -6.96 -37.55 -39.36
C PHE A 9 -6.26 -36.27 -38.88
N LEU A 10 -7.00 -35.15 -38.86
CA LEU A 10 -6.64 -34.00 -38.06
C LEU A 10 -6.69 -34.44 -36.60
N SER A 11 -5.54 -34.62 -35.95
CA SER A 11 -5.51 -34.67 -34.49
C SER A 11 -5.79 -33.25 -34.00
N PHE A 12 -6.97 -33.05 -33.42
CA PHE A 12 -7.24 -31.91 -32.57
C PHE A 12 -6.31 -32.03 -31.35
N SER A 13 -5.18 -31.34 -31.38
CA SER A 13 -4.40 -31.08 -30.18
C SER A 13 -5.22 -30.13 -29.30
N ALA A 14 -5.94 -30.69 -28.34
CA ALA A 14 -6.43 -29.96 -27.20
C ALA A 14 -5.21 -29.39 -26.46
N LEU A 15 -4.89 -28.12 -26.70
CA LEU A 15 -3.92 -27.38 -25.89
C LEU A 15 -4.54 -27.11 -24.52
N TYR A 16 -4.18 -28.00 -23.59
CA TYR A 16 -3.87 -27.74 -22.19
C TYR A 16 -4.50 -26.50 -21.53
N SER A 17 -5.45 -26.74 -20.63
CA SER A 17 -5.48 -26.01 -19.36
C SER A 17 -5.74 -27.01 -18.25
N SER A 18 -4.74 -27.85 -17.99
CA SER A 18 -4.71 -28.68 -16.80
C SER A 18 -3.95 -27.94 -15.70
N SER A 19 -4.65 -27.77 -14.57
CA SER A 19 -4.13 -27.63 -13.20
C SER A 19 -3.30 -26.39 -12.85
N ARG A 20 -3.98 -25.30 -12.42
CA ARG A 20 -3.45 -24.39 -11.39
C ARG A 20 -3.60 -25.02 -10.00
N LEU A 21 -2.78 -26.03 -9.73
CA LEU A 21 -2.45 -26.46 -8.37
C LEU A 21 -0.94 -26.72 -8.34
N SER A 22 -0.15 -25.67 -8.52
CA SER A 22 1.27 -25.68 -8.17
C SER A 22 1.37 -25.25 -6.71
N TRP A 23 1.61 -26.20 -5.82
CA TRP A 23 2.04 -25.93 -4.45
C TRP A 23 3.47 -25.40 -4.54
N GLY A 24 3.57 -24.07 -4.49
CA GLY A 24 4.77 -23.28 -4.77
C GLY A 24 4.37 -22.11 -5.66
N SER A 25 3.65 -21.14 -5.10
CA SER A 25 3.43 -19.87 -5.80
C SER A 25 4.77 -19.15 -5.86
N ASP A 26 5.39 -19.09 -7.04
CA ASP A 26 6.45 -18.11 -7.36
C ASP A 26 5.83 -16.72 -7.35
N LEU A 27 5.41 -16.29 -6.16
CA LEU A 27 4.95 -14.94 -5.91
C LEU A 27 6.16 -14.03 -6.06
N TYR A 28 6.06 -13.02 -6.91
CA TYR A 28 7.16 -12.06 -7.03
C TYR A 28 7.28 -11.24 -5.75
N HIS A 29 8.47 -11.28 -5.16
CA HIS A 29 8.86 -10.45 -4.03
C HIS A 29 9.54 -9.18 -4.56
N ILE A 30 8.87 -8.04 -4.33
CA ILE A 30 9.32 -6.72 -4.77
C ILE A 30 9.92 -6.00 -3.56
N LYS A 31 11.18 -5.57 -3.65
CA LYS A 31 11.92 -5.10 -2.46
C LYS A 31 11.52 -3.70 -2.01
N SER A 32 10.96 -2.90 -2.92
CA SER A 32 10.61 -1.50 -2.65
C SER A 32 9.50 -0.96 -3.53
N MET A 33 8.88 0.12 -3.07
CA MET A 33 7.83 0.81 -3.82
C MET A 33 8.36 1.43 -5.14
N SER A 34 9.65 1.78 -5.18
CA SER A 34 10.33 2.21 -6.42
C SER A 34 10.42 1.07 -7.44
N GLU A 35 10.75 -0.13 -6.97
CA GLU A 35 10.81 -1.33 -7.82
C GLU A 35 9.43 -1.73 -8.32
N LEU A 36 8.38 -1.65 -7.49
CA LEU A 36 7.00 -1.94 -7.90
C LEU A 36 6.53 -1.08 -9.07
N ARG A 37 6.86 0.22 -9.07
CA ARG A 37 6.53 1.14 -10.17
C ARG A 37 7.19 0.75 -11.50
N ASN A 38 8.36 0.14 -11.43
CA ASN A 38 9.14 -0.30 -12.59
C ASN A 38 8.94 -1.77 -12.93
N PHE A 39 8.19 -2.50 -12.12
CA PHE A 39 7.88 -3.90 -12.34
C PHE A 39 6.78 -4.03 -13.38
N LYS A 40 7.12 -4.61 -14.54
CA LYS A 40 6.19 -4.77 -15.66
C LYS A 40 5.24 -5.93 -15.36
N PRO A 41 3.92 -5.70 -15.28
CA PRO A 41 2.96 -6.77 -15.13
C PRO A 41 2.94 -7.67 -16.39
N GLU A 42 2.73 -8.96 -16.17
CA GLU A 42 2.65 -10.00 -17.19
C GLU A 42 1.21 -10.31 -17.59
N TYR A 43 0.27 -10.21 -16.65
CA TYR A 43 -1.15 -10.49 -16.87
C TYR A 43 -2.06 -9.79 -15.86
N ILE A 44 -3.31 -9.51 -16.25
CA ILE A 44 -4.36 -8.96 -15.37
C ILE A 44 -4.59 -9.87 -14.18
N GLY A 45 -4.68 -9.30 -12.98
CA GLY A 45 -4.87 -10.05 -11.74
C GLY A 45 -3.60 -10.68 -11.20
N GLN A 46 -2.42 -10.39 -11.78
CA GLN A 46 -1.14 -10.79 -11.22
C GLN A 46 -0.98 -10.25 -9.79
N GLU A 47 -0.58 -11.12 -8.88
CA GLU A 47 -0.27 -10.76 -7.50
C GLU A 47 1.24 -10.67 -7.28
N VAL A 48 1.64 -9.70 -6.47
CA VAL A 48 3.02 -9.53 -6.00
C VAL A 48 3.01 -9.20 -4.51
N TYR A 49 4.10 -9.52 -3.82
CA TYR A 49 4.31 -9.09 -2.44
C TYR A 49 5.40 -8.02 -2.39
N LEU A 50 5.02 -6.84 -1.92
CA LEU A 50 5.96 -5.77 -1.59
C LEU A 50 6.55 -6.05 -0.20
N GLU A 51 7.87 -6.16 -0.10
CA GLU A 51 8.54 -6.44 1.18
C GLU A 51 8.52 -5.24 2.12
N SER A 52 8.75 -4.04 1.58
CA SER A 52 8.83 -2.78 2.33
C SER A 52 8.63 -1.60 1.38
N TYR A 53 8.17 -0.45 1.89
CA TYR A 53 8.03 0.76 1.08
C TYR A 53 9.40 1.25 0.59
N TYR A 54 10.36 1.35 1.52
CA TYR A 54 11.77 1.62 1.26
C TYR A 54 12.60 0.36 1.48
N VAL A 55 13.64 0.16 0.68
CA VAL A 55 14.54 -1.00 0.78
C VAL A 55 15.07 -1.16 2.20
N GLY A 56 14.96 -2.36 2.76
CA GLY A 56 15.58 -2.73 4.04
C GLY A 56 14.95 -2.10 5.29
N VAL A 57 13.85 -1.34 5.17
CA VAL A 57 13.17 -0.72 6.33
C VAL A 57 12.21 -1.68 7.03
N GLY A 58 11.64 -2.64 6.29
CA GLY A 58 10.71 -3.64 6.84
C GLY A 58 9.33 -3.10 7.21
N ARG A 59 8.90 -1.98 6.62
CA ARG A 59 7.58 -1.37 6.88
C ARG A 59 6.91 -0.93 5.59
N GLY A 60 5.57 -0.95 5.54
CA GLY A 60 4.77 -0.54 4.38
C GLY A 60 4.71 -1.58 3.25
N GLY A 61 5.17 -2.81 3.52
CA GLY A 61 4.98 -3.96 2.63
C GLY A 61 3.52 -4.41 2.55
N GLY A 62 3.26 -5.43 1.74
CA GLY A 62 1.91 -5.99 1.56
C GLY A 62 1.66 -6.52 0.15
N TYR A 63 0.50 -7.12 -0.05
CA TYR A 63 0.11 -7.69 -1.34
C TYR A 63 -0.46 -6.61 -2.27
N PHE A 64 -0.11 -6.71 -3.54
CA PHE A 64 -0.68 -5.90 -4.61
C PHE A 64 -1.22 -6.79 -5.73
N THR A 65 -2.31 -6.36 -6.35
CA THR A 65 -2.89 -7.01 -7.53
C THR A 65 -2.89 -6.06 -8.71
N PHE A 66 -2.45 -6.52 -9.88
CA PHE A 66 -2.46 -5.71 -11.09
C PHE A 66 -3.85 -5.64 -11.73
N HIS A 67 -4.22 -4.45 -12.19
CA HIS A 67 -5.44 -4.18 -12.94
C HIS A 67 -5.15 -3.32 -14.16
N GLU A 68 -5.87 -3.56 -15.25
CA GLU A 68 -5.94 -2.63 -16.38
C GLU A 68 -6.79 -1.39 -16.05
N GLY A 69 -6.61 -0.33 -16.84
CA GLY A 69 -7.35 0.92 -16.72
C GLY A 69 -6.49 2.08 -16.22
N VAL A 70 -7.15 3.15 -15.78
CA VAL A 70 -6.48 4.37 -15.31
C VAL A 70 -6.99 4.73 -13.92
N ARG A 71 -6.07 4.78 -12.96
CA ARG A 71 -6.28 5.39 -11.64
C ARG A 71 -5.04 6.19 -11.30
N ASN A 72 -5.23 7.28 -10.54
CA ASN A 72 -4.12 8.12 -10.13
C ASN A 72 -3.26 7.38 -9.10
N ASP A 73 -1.95 7.35 -9.32
CA ASP A 73 -0.98 6.93 -8.30
C ASP A 73 -1.13 7.85 -7.09
N ASN A 74 -1.38 7.27 -5.92
CA ASN A 74 -1.54 8.02 -4.67
C ASN A 74 -0.40 7.77 -3.69
N GLY A 75 0.67 7.13 -4.14
CA GLY A 75 1.83 6.85 -3.34
C GLY A 75 1.73 5.58 -2.50
N GLY A 76 0.54 5.03 -2.22
CA GLY A 76 0.42 3.92 -1.25
C GLY A 76 -0.55 2.79 -1.59
N THR A 77 -1.82 3.08 -1.87
CA THR A 77 -2.84 2.05 -2.13
C THR A 77 -3.09 1.81 -3.62
N VAL A 78 -2.80 2.79 -4.46
CA VAL A 78 -2.85 2.70 -5.92
C VAL A 78 -1.52 3.19 -6.46
N ILE A 79 -0.84 2.32 -7.21
CA ILE A 79 0.49 2.60 -7.75
C ILE A 79 0.42 2.40 -9.25
N SER A 80 0.81 3.41 -10.03
CA SER A 80 0.82 3.27 -11.49
C SER A 80 1.80 2.19 -11.90
N ALA A 81 1.39 1.31 -12.80
CA ALA A 81 2.24 0.27 -13.35
C ALA A 81 2.96 0.75 -14.61
N VAL A 82 4.22 0.35 -14.79
CA VAL A 82 4.93 0.60 -16.03
C VAL A 82 4.23 -0.11 -17.20
N GLY A 83 4.04 0.59 -18.31
CA GLY A 83 3.34 0.06 -19.48
C GLY A 83 1.81 0.19 -19.43
N GLY A 84 1.24 0.77 -18.37
CA GLY A 84 -0.20 1.04 -18.23
C GLY A 84 -0.87 0.18 -17.16
N GLY A 85 -2.08 0.58 -16.75
CA GLY A 85 -2.76 -0.03 -15.61
C GLY A 85 -2.24 0.45 -14.26
N TYR A 86 -2.59 -0.26 -13.19
CA TYR A 86 -2.19 0.06 -11.83
C TYR A 86 -2.10 -1.19 -10.95
N TRP A 87 -1.21 -1.13 -9.96
CA TRP A 87 -1.18 -2.04 -8.82
C TRP A 87 -2.10 -1.53 -7.73
N LEU A 88 -3.00 -2.38 -7.26
CA LEU A 88 -3.92 -2.09 -6.17
C LEU A 88 -3.50 -2.85 -4.92
N ARG A 89 -3.26 -2.13 -3.82
CA ARG A 89 -2.94 -2.72 -2.52
C ARG A 89 -4.14 -3.51 -1.99
N ARG A 90 -3.88 -4.73 -1.52
CA ARG A 90 -4.84 -5.49 -0.71
C ARG A 90 -4.82 -4.97 0.73
N LEU A 91 -5.90 -4.33 1.13
CA LEU A 91 -6.11 -3.88 2.52
C LEU A 91 -6.85 -4.95 3.31
N HIS A 92 -6.51 -5.07 4.60
CA HIS A 92 -7.23 -5.93 5.53
C HIS A 92 -8.23 -5.09 6.31
N ASN A 93 -9.53 -5.40 6.23
CA ASN A 93 -10.61 -4.65 6.88
C ASN A 93 -10.59 -3.15 6.58
N ASP A 94 -10.24 -2.77 5.34
CA ASP A 94 -10.10 -1.38 4.88
C ASP A 94 -9.11 -0.50 5.69
N LEU A 95 -8.26 -1.13 6.50
CA LEU A 95 -7.23 -0.45 7.28
C LEU A 95 -6.01 -0.14 6.41
N CYS A 96 -5.62 1.13 6.36
CA CYS A 96 -4.34 1.59 5.83
C CYS A 96 -3.38 1.93 6.98
N LEU A 97 -2.13 1.53 6.85
CA LEU A 97 -1.07 2.04 7.72
C LEU A 97 -0.42 3.26 7.06
N VAL A 98 0.01 4.24 7.86
CA VAL A 98 0.78 5.38 7.31
C VAL A 98 2.08 4.94 6.64
N TYR A 99 2.62 3.77 7.01
CA TYR A 99 3.77 3.14 6.34
C TYR A 99 3.47 2.73 4.89
N ASP A 100 2.22 2.44 4.55
CA ASP A 100 1.81 2.10 3.18
C ASP A 100 2.07 3.25 2.20
N PHE A 101 2.14 4.48 2.72
CA PHE A 101 2.41 5.73 2.01
C PHE A 101 3.85 6.23 2.24
N GLY A 102 4.69 5.45 2.92
CA GLY A 102 6.10 5.77 3.14
C GLY A 102 6.38 6.64 4.37
N ALA A 103 5.49 6.69 5.35
CA ALA A 103 5.83 7.30 6.64
C ALA A 103 6.96 6.51 7.30
N ARG A 104 7.78 7.20 8.12
CA ARG A 104 8.78 6.56 8.97
C ARG A 104 8.72 7.19 10.35
N ASP A 105 8.63 6.33 11.34
CA ASP A 105 8.70 6.64 12.76
C ASP A 105 10.11 6.49 13.31
N ASP A 106 10.38 7.11 14.45
CA ASP A 106 11.60 6.98 15.25
C ASP A 106 12.90 7.24 14.47
N ILE A 107 12.83 8.09 13.44
CA ILE A 107 13.96 8.51 12.63
C ILE A 107 14.05 10.03 12.63
N ASP A 108 15.14 10.52 13.22
CA ASP A 108 15.44 11.94 13.28
C ASP A 108 15.55 12.56 11.89
N GLY A 109 14.87 13.69 11.71
CA GLY A 109 14.93 14.50 10.49
C GLY A 109 14.06 14.00 9.33
N PHE A 110 13.61 12.73 9.34
CA PHE A 110 12.68 12.22 8.32
C PHE A 110 11.29 12.81 8.53
N ASP A 111 10.78 13.53 7.55
CA ASP A 111 9.48 14.19 7.62
C ASP A 111 8.38 13.30 7.03
N SER A 112 7.49 12.82 7.89
CA SER A 112 6.39 11.92 7.53
C SER A 112 5.11 12.65 7.15
N THR A 113 5.09 13.99 7.12
CA THR A 113 3.84 14.75 6.95
C THR A 113 3.10 14.41 5.66
N ASN A 114 3.80 14.37 4.53
CA ASN A 114 3.19 14.07 3.23
C ASN A 114 2.68 12.63 3.14
N ALA A 115 3.37 11.67 3.76
CA ALA A 115 2.94 10.28 3.78
C ALA A 115 1.67 10.11 4.63
N ILE A 116 1.63 10.74 5.81
CA ILE A 116 0.47 10.71 6.69
C ILE A 116 -0.72 11.44 6.03
N GLN A 117 -0.50 12.60 5.42
CA GLN A 117 -1.55 13.31 4.66
C GLN A 117 -2.05 12.48 3.47
N GLY A 118 -1.15 11.81 2.75
CA GLY A 118 -1.52 10.90 1.66
C GLY A 118 -2.43 9.77 2.12
N ALA A 119 -2.16 9.18 3.30
CA ALA A 119 -3.04 8.21 3.92
C ALA A 119 -4.41 8.84 4.25
N ILE A 120 -4.43 10.02 4.88
CA ILE A 120 -5.65 10.77 5.22
C ILE A 120 -6.50 11.03 3.98
N ASP A 121 -5.90 11.41 2.87
CA ASP A 121 -6.60 11.77 1.65
C ASP A 121 -7.20 10.56 0.92
N ASN A 122 -6.66 9.36 1.13
CA ASN A 122 -6.97 8.19 0.31
C ASN A 122 -7.60 7.01 1.06
N CYS A 123 -7.62 7.02 2.40
CA CYS A 123 -8.15 5.95 3.21
C CYS A 123 -9.18 6.46 4.23
N ASN A 124 -10.15 5.62 4.57
CA ASN A 124 -11.18 5.95 5.56
C ASN A 124 -10.84 5.42 6.96
N HIS A 125 -10.01 4.38 7.06
CA HIS A 125 -9.48 3.87 8.32
C HIS A 125 -7.96 3.83 8.25
N ILE A 126 -7.31 4.60 9.11
CA ILE A 126 -5.86 4.80 9.13
C ILE A 126 -5.33 4.54 10.52
N SER A 127 -4.22 3.81 10.57
CA SER A 127 -3.43 3.57 11.77
C SER A 127 -2.02 4.17 11.65
N LEU A 128 -1.59 4.82 12.72
CA LEU A 128 -0.22 5.29 12.91
C LEU A 128 0.75 4.16 13.29
N GLY A 129 0.26 2.97 13.61
CA GLY A 129 1.11 1.81 13.87
C GLY A 129 2.09 2.00 15.06
N GLY A 130 1.73 2.84 16.04
CA GLY A 130 2.41 2.89 17.35
C GLY A 130 3.71 3.71 17.39
N GLY A 131 4.11 4.35 16.29
CA GLY A 131 5.38 5.07 16.19
C GLY A 131 5.35 6.54 16.62
N ASN A 132 6.54 7.16 16.73
CA ASN A 132 6.71 8.61 16.83
C ASN A 132 7.09 9.19 15.46
N PHE A 133 6.27 10.09 14.93
CA PHE A 133 6.47 10.65 13.59
C PHE A 133 6.82 12.12 13.65
N ASN A 134 7.86 12.52 12.93
CA ASN A 134 8.14 13.94 12.73
C ASN A 134 7.23 14.51 11.64
N ILE A 135 6.58 15.63 11.93
CA ILE A 135 5.75 16.37 10.98
C ILE A 135 6.19 17.84 10.88
N SER A 136 6.21 18.42 9.68
CA SER A 136 6.68 19.79 9.42
C SER A 136 5.57 20.81 9.23
N HIS A 137 4.32 20.36 9.03
CA HIS A 137 3.14 21.20 8.92
C HIS A 137 1.87 20.47 9.43
N PRO A 138 0.75 21.19 9.63
CA PRO A 138 -0.50 20.58 10.08
C PRO A 138 -0.98 19.50 9.10
N LEU A 139 -1.64 18.48 9.66
CA LEU A 139 -2.40 17.48 8.94
C LEU A 139 -3.87 17.91 8.87
N TYR A 140 -4.48 17.81 7.70
CA TYR A 140 -5.87 18.19 7.46
C TYR A 140 -6.73 16.94 7.39
N LEU A 141 -7.50 16.69 8.44
CA LEU A 141 -8.42 15.56 8.50
C LEU A 141 -9.64 15.81 7.61
N ARG A 142 -10.06 14.76 6.89
CA ARG A 142 -11.35 14.73 6.18
C ARG A 142 -12.47 14.30 7.11
N SER A 143 -13.71 14.61 6.75
CA SER A 143 -14.89 14.04 7.41
C SER A 143 -14.96 12.53 7.24
N ASN A 144 -15.57 11.83 8.20
CA ASN A 144 -15.83 10.38 8.18
C ASN A 144 -14.56 9.52 8.08
N ILE A 145 -13.50 9.93 8.79
CA ILE A 145 -12.25 9.18 8.89
C ILE A 145 -12.07 8.61 10.29
N ILE A 146 -11.59 7.37 10.36
CA ILE A 146 -11.03 6.78 11.57
C ILE A 146 -9.52 6.99 11.49
N PHE A 147 -8.99 7.81 12.40
CA PHE A 147 -7.57 8.07 12.52
C PHE A 147 -7.13 7.59 13.90
N ASP A 148 -6.54 6.40 13.96
CA ASP A 148 -6.16 5.74 15.20
C ASP A 148 -4.64 5.58 15.35
N GLY A 149 -4.23 5.25 16.58
CA GLY A 149 -2.85 4.90 16.90
C GLY A 149 -2.53 3.48 16.41
N ASP A 150 -2.13 2.59 17.32
CA ASP A 150 -1.98 1.15 17.03
C ASP A 150 -2.82 0.33 17.99
N PHE A 151 -4.12 0.21 17.70
CA PHE A 151 -5.05 -0.66 18.43
C PHE A 151 -4.98 -0.54 19.98
N GLY A 152 -4.55 0.62 20.53
CA GLY A 152 -4.33 0.84 21.96
C GLY A 152 -2.92 1.30 22.37
N SER A 153 -1.91 1.15 21.51
CA SER A 153 -0.56 1.68 21.72
C SER A 153 -0.51 3.20 21.50
N LEU A 154 0.35 3.88 22.26
CA LEU A 154 0.58 5.33 22.12
C LEU A 154 1.27 5.60 20.78
N SER A 155 0.69 6.48 19.96
CA SER A 155 1.36 7.07 18.80
C SER A 155 1.53 8.57 19.05
N SER A 156 2.63 9.14 18.56
CA SER A 156 2.93 10.57 18.74
C SER A 156 3.22 11.24 17.40
N LEU A 157 2.69 12.45 17.25
CA LEU A 157 3.04 13.37 16.16
C LEU A 157 3.91 14.48 16.75
N VAL A 158 5.18 14.52 16.34
CA VAL A 158 6.19 15.45 16.86
C VAL A 158 6.43 16.55 15.83
N PRO A 159 6.19 17.82 16.18
CA PRO A 159 6.45 18.91 15.25
C PRO A 159 7.95 19.12 15.04
N LYS A 160 8.38 19.21 13.78
CA LYS A 160 9.77 19.49 13.39
C LYS A 160 10.18 20.94 13.68
N ASN A 161 9.21 21.84 13.80
CA ASN A 161 9.41 23.21 14.26
C ASN A 161 8.18 23.70 15.06
N SER A 162 8.37 24.67 15.95
CA SER A 162 7.31 25.23 16.79
C SER A 162 6.35 26.17 16.06
N ALA A 163 6.57 26.44 14.76
CA ALA A 163 5.87 27.50 14.05
C ALA A 163 4.40 27.17 13.75
N PHE A 164 4.05 25.90 13.55
CA PHE A 164 2.67 25.49 13.25
C PHE A 164 1.90 24.94 14.46
N MET A 165 2.57 24.72 15.59
CA MET A 165 1.92 24.43 16.89
C MET A 165 1.72 25.71 17.72
N LYS A 166 1.98 26.88 17.13
CA LYS A 166 2.05 28.18 17.82
C LYS A 166 0.74 28.59 18.51
N ASP A 167 -0.39 28.03 18.10
CA ASP A 167 -1.70 28.26 18.72
C ASP A 167 -2.22 27.06 19.53
N LEU A 168 -1.44 25.98 19.65
CA LEU A 168 -1.76 24.81 20.48
C LEU A 168 -0.99 24.89 21.81
N TYR A 169 -1.56 25.59 22.79
CA TYR A 169 -0.99 25.70 24.14
C TYR A 169 -1.18 24.41 24.93
N LEU A 170 -0.12 23.60 25.02
CA LEU A 170 -0.08 22.42 25.88
C LEU A 170 0.91 22.67 27.02
N ARG A 171 0.48 22.44 28.26
CA ARG A 171 1.36 22.56 29.44
C ARG A 171 2.47 21.51 29.38
N GLN A 172 3.63 21.80 29.96
CA GLN A 172 4.72 20.84 30.08
C GLN A 172 4.22 19.55 30.77
N GLY A 173 4.41 18.40 30.13
CA GLY A 173 3.87 17.11 30.59
C GLY A 173 2.49 16.72 30.02
N THR A 174 1.92 17.50 29.09
CA THR A 174 0.64 17.16 28.46
C THR A 174 0.83 16.16 27.32
N THR A 175 0.27 14.95 27.48
CA THR A 175 0.07 14.00 26.37
C THR A 175 -1.29 14.28 25.73
N ILE A 176 -1.33 14.63 24.44
CA ILE A 176 -2.59 14.63 23.69
C ILE A 176 -2.95 13.17 23.42
N ARG A 177 -4.00 12.68 24.07
CA ARG A 177 -4.64 11.41 23.72
C ARG A 177 -5.96 11.73 23.02
N ILE A 178 -6.02 11.45 21.72
CA ILE A 178 -7.26 11.50 20.96
C ILE A 178 -7.99 10.18 21.23
N PHE A 179 -8.98 10.21 22.13
CA PHE A 179 -9.88 9.08 22.34
C PHE A 179 -11.12 9.24 21.46
N TYR A 180 -11.45 8.22 20.67
CA TYR A 180 -12.80 8.05 20.16
C TYR A 180 -13.61 7.18 21.14
N ARG A 181 -14.74 7.69 21.59
CA ARG A 181 -15.74 6.92 22.36
C ARG A 181 -16.55 6.10 21.35
N ARG A 182 -16.51 4.77 21.44
CA ARG A 182 -17.52 3.94 20.78
C ARG A 182 -18.85 4.12 21.51
N SER A 183 -19.90 4.40 20.75
CA SER A 183 -21.31 4.31 21.16
C SER A 183 -21.64 2.91 21.64
#